data_AF-A0A9E4EX08-F1
#
_entry.id   AF-A0A9E4EX08-F1
#
_cell.length_a   1.000
_cell.length_b   1.000
_cell.length_c   1.000
_cell.angle_alpha   90.00
_cell.angle_beta   90.00
_cell.angle_gamma   90.00
#
_symmetry.space_group_name_H-M   'P 1'
#
loop_
_entity.id
_entity.type
_entity.pdbx_description
1 polymer ?
#
loop_
_entity_poly.entity_id
_entity_poly.type
_entity_poly.pdbx_seq_one_letter_code
_entity_poly.pdbx_strand_id
1 'polypeptide(L)' 'MSDQLAYPTYESLGVRSLINCQGTYTIISGSLILPEVRQAMVEASKQYVHLDELMEAVGTR' A
#
# COMPACT_ATOMS: atom_id res chain seq x y z
N MET A 1 -7.83 -28.10 -5.29
CA MET A 1 -7.21 -27.39 -4.16
C MET A 1 -6.63 -26.12 -4.75
N SER A 2 -7.26 -24.98 -4.48
CA SER A 2 -6.84 -23.71 -5.06
C SER A 2 -5.46 -23.36 -4.52
N ASP A 3 -4.48 -23.32 -5.39
CA ASP A 3 -3.16 -22.78 -5.10
C ASP A 3 -3.36 -21.30 -4.77
N GLN A 4 -3.25 -20.97 -3.49
CA GLN A 4 -3.44 -19.61 -3.01
C GLN A 4 -2.25 -18.81 -3.56
N LEU A 5 -2.51 -17.86 -4.46
CA LEU A 5 -1.47 -16.96 -4.97
C LEU A 5 -0.71 -16.35 -3.79
N ALA A 6 0.51 -16.81 -3.57
CA ALA A 6 1.40 -16.27 -2.55
C ALA A 6 1.95 -14.94 -3.08
N TYR A 7 1.40 -13.83 -2.61
CA TYR A 7 1.96 -12.51 -2.94
C TYR A 7 3.32 -12.38 -2.25
N PRO A 8 4.37 -11.96 -2.98
CA PRO A 8 5.70 -11.84 -2.40
C PRO A 8 5.69 -10.80 -1.28
N THR A 9 6.10 -11.19 -0.09
CA THR A 9 6.47 -10.29 1.01
C THR A 9 7.97 -9.99 0.95
N TYR A 10 8.44 -8.94 1.62
CA TYR A 10 9.86 -8.66 1.75
C TYR A 10 10.64 -9.88 2.29
N GLU A 11 10.08 -10.58 3.28
CA GLU A 11 10.66 -11.79 3.85
C GLU A 11 10.74 -12.94 2.84
N SER A 12 9.70 -13.14 2.02
CA SER A 12 9.71 -14.17 0.96
C SER A 12 10.77 -13.91 -0.12
N LEU A 13 11.15 -12.65 -0.30
CA LEU A 13 12.23 -12.22 -1.19
C LEU A 13 13.61 -12.27 -0.52
N GLY A 14 13.70 -12.73 0.73
CA GLY A 14 14.94 -12.76 1.51
C GLY A 14 15.40 -11.39 2.03
N VAL A 15 14.53 -10.37 1.97
CA VAL A 15 14.82 -9.00 2.42
C VAL A 15 14.44 -8.85 3.89
N ARG A 16 15.36 -8.31 4.69
CA ARG A 16 15.14 -8.06 6.12
C ARG A 16 14.42 -6.73 6.34
N SER A 17 13.35 -6.74 7.12
CA SER A 17 12.70 -5.52 7.61
C SER A 17 13.54 -4.83 8.70
N LEU A 18 13.29 -3.54 8.92
CA LEU A 18 14.01 -2.71 9.88
C LEU A 18 13.06 -1.82 10.68
N ILE A 19 13.52 -1.40 11.87
CA ILE A 19 12.87 -0.35 12.65
C ILE A 19 13.54 0.97 12.30
N ASN A 20 12.78 1.88 11.70
CA ASN A 20 13.29 3.18 11.31
C ASN A 20 13.15 4.20 12.46
N CYS A 21 14.28 4.58 13.06
CA CYS A 21 14.38 5.64 14.08
C CYS A 21 15.15 6.88 13.58
N GLN A 22 15.43 6.98 12.27
CA GLN A 22 16.23 8.05 11.67
C GLN A 22 15.39 9.07 10.88
N GLY A 23 14.10 8.80 10.65
CA GLY A 23 13.20 9.69 9.92
C GLY A 23 13.08 9.31 8.44
N THR A 24 12.87 10.28 7.55
CA THR A 24 12.54 10.03 6.13
C THR A 24 13.79 9.85 5.27
N TYR A 25 14.44 8.69 5.40
CA TYR A 25 15.63 8.34 4.63
C TYR A 25 15.26 7.55 3.37
N THR A 26 15.39 8.15 2.18
CA THR A 26 15.03 7.54 0.89
C THR A 26 15.59 6.12 0.69
N ILE A 27 16.82 5.86 1.15
CA ILE A 27 17.47 4.54 1.02
C ILE A 27 16.75 3.41 1.77
N ILE A 28 15.97 3.73 2.81
CA ILE A 28 15.18 2.77 3.61
C ILE A 28 13.68 2.95 3.37
N SER A 29 13.32 3.53 2.22
CA SER A 29 11.98 3.98 1.87
C SER A 29 11.47 5.17 2.71
N GLY A 30 10.21 5.54 2.51
CA GLY A 30 9.58 6.62 3.27
C GLY A 30 8.97 6.14 4.59
N SER A 31 8.13 6.99 5.17
CA SER A 31 7.28 6.61 6.29
C SER A 31 6.27 5.54 5.87
N LEU A 32 5.92 4.67 6.81
CA LEU A 32 4.84 3.72 6.62
C LEU A 32 3.50 4.45 6.50
N ILE A 33 2.70 4.10 5.50
CA ILE A 33 1.32 4.60 5.38
C ILE A 33 0.47 4.16 6.58
N LEU A 34 -0.45 5.03 7.01
CA LEU A 34 -1.33 4.76 8.16
C LEU A 34 -2.17 3.48 7.92
N PRO A 35 -2.49 2.70 8.98
CA PRO A 35 -3.27 1.47 8.85
C PRO A 35 -4.60 1.67 8.10
N GLU A 36 -5.28 2.79 8.35
CA GLU A 36 -6.57 3.14 7.77
C GLU A 36 -6.46 3.39 6.25
N VAL A 37 -5.35 4.00 5.82
CA VAL A 37 -5.05 4.23 4.41
C VAL A 37 -4.79 2.90 3.69
N ARG A 38 -4.05 1.98 4.32
CA ARG A 38 -3.83 0.62 3.77
C ARG A 38 -5.15 -0.09 3.54
N GLN A 39 -6.03 -0.06 4.53
CA GLN A 39 -7.33 -0.72 4.44
C GLN A 39 -8.19 -0.08 3.34
N ALA A 40 -8.22 1.25 3.25
CA ALA A 40 -8.94 1.95 2.20
C ALA A 40 -8.44 1.56 0.79
N MET A 41 -7.12 1.48 0.60
CA MET A 41 -6.52 1.04 -0.68
C MET A 41 -6.88 -0.41 -1.02
N VAL A 42 -6.82 -1.32 -0.04
CA VAL A 42 -7.21 -2.73 -0.22
C VAL A 42 -8.67 -2.84 -0.63
N GLU A 43 -9.58 -2.13 0.05
CA GLU A 43 -11.00 -2.16 -0.30
C GLU A 43 -11.27 -1.54 -1.66
N ALA A 44 -10.67 -0.39 -1.98
CA ALA A 44 -10.85 0.28 -3.27
C ALA A 44 -10.32 -0.54 -4.45
N SER A 45 -9.26 -1.34 -4.25
CA SER A 45 -8.70 -2.18 -5.31
C SER A 45 -9.63 -3.30 -5.80
N LYS A 46 -10.77 -3.52 -5.13
CA LYS A 46 -11.74 -4.57 -5.48
C LYS A 46 -12.77 -4.11 -6.50
N GLN A 47 -12.80 -2.83 -6.86
CA GLN A 47 -13.76 -2.26 -7.81
C GLN A 47 -13.05 -1.45 -8.90
N TYR A 48 -13.71 -1.37 -10.06
CA TYR A 48 -13.35 -0.41 -11.10
C TYR A 48 -14.21 0.84 -10.95
N VAL A 49 -13.62 2.00 -11.24
CA VAL A 49 -14.31 3.29 -11.23
C VAL A 49 -13.92 4.11 -12.45
N HIS A 50 -14.76 5.08 -12.83
CA HIS A 50 -14.38 6.08 -13.80
C HIS A 50 -13.40 7.07 -13.15
N LEU A 51 -12.20 7.20 -13.72
CA LEU A 51 -11.15 8.01 -13.09
C LEU A 51 -11.50 9.49 -12.99
N ASP A 52 -12.19 10.05 -13.99
CA ASP A 52 -12.60 11.46 -13.94
C ASP A 52 -13.60 11.73 -12.79
N GLU A 53 -14.53 10.81 -12.53
CA GLU A 53 -15.47 10.94 -11.40
C GLU A 53 -14.76 10.83 -10.06
N LEU A 54 -13.79 9.91 -9.95
CA LEU A 54 -12.96 9.77 -8.76
C LEU A 54 -12.15 11.05 -8.50
N MET A 55 -11.51 11.60 -9.53
CA MET A 55 -10.66 12.79 -9.41
C MET A 55 -11.45 14.02 -9.01
N GLU A 56 -12.66 14.21 -9.56
CA GLU A 56 -13.57 15.26 -9.13
C GLU A 56 -13.93 15.10 -7.64
N ALA A 57 -14.38 13.91 -7.24
CA ALA A 57 -14.83 13.63 -5.87
C ALA A 57 -13.73 13.77 -4.81
N VAL A 58 -12.47 13.42 -5.13
CA VAL A 58 -11.37 13.59 -4.16
C VAL A 58 -10.93 15.05 -4.01
N GLY A 59 -11.28 15.92 -4.96
CA GLY A 59 -10.97 17.35 -4.96
C GLY A 59 -11.97 18.22 -4.19
N THR A 60 -13.13 17.69 -3.81
CA THR A 60 -14.17 18.44 -3.09
C THR A 60 -13.94 18.59 -1.58
N ARG A 61 -12.75 18.26 -1.07
CA ARG A 61 -12.42 18.23 0.36
C ARG A 61 -11.19 19.05 0.70
#